data_AF-A0A926B9B9-F1
#
_entry.id   AF-A0A926B9B9-F1
#
_cell.length_a   1.000
_cell.length_b   1.000
_cell.length_c   1.000
_cell.angle_alpha   90.00
_cell.angle_beta   90.00
_cell.angle_gamma   90.00
#
_symmetry.space_group_name_H-M   'P 1'
#
loop_
_entity.id
_entity.type
_entity.pdbx_description
1 polymer ?
#
loop_
_entity_poly.entity_id
_entity_poly.type
_entity_poly.pdbx_seq_one_letter_code
_entity_poly.pdbx_strand_id
1 'polypeptide(L)'
;AQFAAECAGALGVSSDWLLGLSDRKERSADMLSALMRMEDAERAPSDEHIFRWHEEARGTKIGHVPATLPDMLKSEAVLRFEYGAFLGKTEDQAIGDMRDRLAYLRDPDTDYEIAMPLDTLEGFAAGEGYWKGLPALERRAQLDRMRRLAEELYPSLRLYLFDRKKVFSAPLTVFGSQQATIYVGRFYLVFRERRQVLELSRHFDGLIREADFEARNTPRFIEGLAVPE
;
A
#
# COMPACT_ATOMS: atom_id res chain seq x y z
N ALA A 1 10.38 40.55 22.18
CA ALA A 1 9.60 39.51 21.46
C ALA A 1 9.98 39.47 19.98
N GLN A 2 9.78 40.55 19.21
CA GLN A 2 10.09 40.62 17.77
C GLN A 2 11.51 40.14 17.38
N PHE A 3 12.54 40.67 18.04
CA PHE A 3 13.93 40.34 17.75
C PHE A 3 14.26 38.84 17.93
N ALA A 4 13.75 38.21 19.00
CA ALA A 4 13.95 36.78 19.23
C ALA A 4 13.23 35.92 18.17
N ALA A 5 12.07 36.37 17.68
CA ALA A 5 11.36 35.71 16.59
C ALA A 5 12.13 35.81 15.26
N GLU A 6 12.76 36.95 14.97
CA GLU A 6 13.59 37.15 13.77
C GLU A 6 14.89 36.33 13.82
N CYS A 7 15.56 36.27 14.98
CA CYS A 7 16.74 35.42 15.17
C CYS A 7 16.40 33.93 15.08
N ALA A 8 15.32 33.49 15.73
CA ALA A 8 14.81 32.12 15.58
C ALA A 8 14.43 31.84 14.12
N GLY A 9 13.86 32.84 13.44
CA GLY A 9 13.66 33.02 12.01
C GLY A 9 14.85 32.58 11.16
N ALA A 10 15.96 33.29 11.31
CA ALA A 10 17.19 33.09 10.55
C ALA A 10 17.91 31.78 10.89
N LEU A 11 17.77 31.29 12.13
CA LEU A 11 18.44 30.06 12.60
C LEU A 11 17.65 28.78 12.33
N GLY A 12 16.42 28.88 11.83
CA GLY A 12 15.56 27.72 11.58
C GLY A 12 15.13 26.99 12.86
N VAL A 13 15.00 27.70 13.98
CA VAL A 13 14.63 27.14 15.29
C VAL A 13 13.35 27.76 15.84
N SER A 14 12.79 27.18 16.90
CA SER A 14 11.69 27.79 17.66
C SER A 14 12.19 28.93 18.55
N SER A 15 11.37 29.96 18.73
CA SER A 15 11.69 31.05 19.67
C SER A 15 11.75 30.56 21.10
N ASP A 16 10.92 29.57 21.46
CA ASP A 16 10.92 28.98 22.81
C ASP A 16 12.24 28.26 23.10
N TRP A 17 12.82 27.57 22.11
CA TRP A 17 14.15 26.97 22.26
C TRP A 17 15.28 28.01 22.30
N LEU A 18 15.21 29.02 21.42
CA LEU A 18 16.20 30.11 21.42
C LEU A 18 16.23 30.84 22.77
N LEU A 19 15.09 30.90 23.46
CA LEU A 19 14.94 31.52 24.78
C LEU A 19 15.10 30.54 25.95
N GLY A 20 15.40 29.26 25.69
CA GLY A 20 15.58 28.24 26.74
C GLY A 20 14.28 27.88 27.49
N LEU A 21 13.12 28.21 26.92
CA LEU A 21 11.79 27.88 27.44
C LEU A 21 11.33 26.48 27.00
N SER A 22 12.05 25.87 26.06
CA SER A 22 11.79 24.53 25.54
C SER A 22 13.10 23.85 25.13
N ASP A 23 13.21 22.55 25.35
CA ASP A 23 14.34 21.74 24.88
C ASP A 23 14.24 21.38 23.38
N ARG A 24 13.17 21.82 22.69
CA ARG A 24 12.87 21.41 21.31
C ARG A 24 13.27 22.46 20.27
N LYS A 25 14.30 22.13 19.49
CA LYS A 25 14.92 23.03 18.51
C LYS A 25 14.00 23.40 17.34
N GLU A 26 13.18 22.48 16.81
CA GLU A 26 12.36 22.77 15.62
C GLU A 26 11.12 23.64 15.93
N ARG A 27 10.66 24.41 14.93
CA ARG A 27 9.35 25.09 15.00
C ARG A 27 8.23 24.07 14.86
N SER A 28 7.09 24.29 15.53
CA SER A 28 5.95 23.36 15.48
C SER A 28 5.43 23.06 14.07
N ALA A 29 5.52 24.01 13.14
CA ALA A 29 5.16 23.81 11.73
C ALA A 29 6.20 22.99 10.95
N ASP A 30 7.49 23.21 11.22
CA ASP A 30 8.59 22.44 10.61
C ASP A 30 8.63 21.01 11.17
N MET A 31 8.20 20.82 12.43
CA MET A 31 8.06 19.52 13.07
C MET A 31 7.02 18.65 12.35
N LEU A 32 5.86 19.20 11.98
CA LEU A 32 4.84 18.48 11.21
C LEU A 32 5.34 18.11 9.81
N SER A 33 6.08 19.01 9.14
CA SER A 33 6.68 18.73 7.82
C SER A 33 7.88 17.76 7.89
N ALA A 34 8.60 17.71 9.01
CA ALA A 34 9.71 16.79 9.23
C ALA A 34 9.25 15.38 9.67
N LEU A 35 8.12 15.30 10.37
CA LEU A 35 7.53 14.05 10.87
C LEU A 35 6.67 13.33 9.83
N MET A 36 6.18 14.04 8.81
CA MET A 36 5.29 13.48 7.81
C MET A 36 5.51 14.21 6.48
N ARG A 37 6.06 13.49 5.50
CA ARG A 37 6.21 14.01 4.15
C ARG A 37 4.97 13.62 3.35
N MET A 38 4.32 14.61 2.76
CA MET A 38 3.26 14.39 1.77
C MET A 38 3.95 14.28 0.41
N GLU A 39 3.87 13.11 -0.20
CA GLU A 39 4.31 12.90 -1.58
C GLU A 39 3.07 12.79 -2.44
N ASP A 40 2.99 13.62 -3.49
CA ASP A 40 1.85 13.59 -4.42
C ASP A 40 1.71 12.18 -4.99
N ALA A 41 0.51 11.63 -4.85
CA ALA A 41 0.11 10.34 -5.36
C ALA A 41 -1.00 10.63 -6.34
N GLU A 42 -0.64 10.91 -7.58
CA GLU A 42 -1.63 10.70 -8.63
C GLU A 42 -2.19 9.28 -8.42
N ARG A 43 -3.53 9.13 -8.46
CA ARG A 43 -4.21 7.83 -8.41
C ARG A 43 -3.91 7.10 -9.72
N ALA A 44 -2.64 6.78 -9.89
CA ALA A 44 -1.97 6.39 -11.09
C ALA A 44 -1.04 5.23 -10.72
N PRO A 45 -0.96 4.19 -11.56
CA PRO A 45 -0.17 2.98 -11.29
C PRO A 45 1.35 3.22 -11.27
N SER A 46 1.81 4.34 -11.85
CA SER A 46 3.19 4.81 -11.69
C SER A 46 3.21 5.93 -10.66
N ASP A 47 3.45 5.56 -9.41
CA ASP A 47 4.12 6.49 -8.54
C ASP A 47 5.60 6.11 -8.59
N GLU A 48 6.43 6.91 -9.27
CA GLU A 48 7.88 6.67 -9.35
C GLU A 48 8.46 6.53 -7.94
N HIS A 49 7.83 7.19 -6.96
CA HIS A 49 8.14 7.07 -5.54
C HIS A 49 7.91 5.64 -5.04
N ILE A 50 6.79 4.99 -5.37
CA ILE A 50 6.52 3.61 -4.94
C ILE A 50 7.56 2.64 -5.49
N PHE A 51 7.88 2.72 -6.78
CA PHE A 51 8.89 1.83 -7.37
C PHE A 51 10.26 2.04 -6.70
N ARG A 52 10.66 3.30 -6.53
CA ARG A 52 11.90 3.65 -5.82
C ARG A 52 11.93 3.09 -4.39
N TRP A 53 10.82 3.20 -3.66
CA TRP A 53 10.74 2.67 -2.30
C TRP A 53 10.82 1.14 -2.25
N HIS A 54 10.32 0.43 -3.27
CA HIS A 54 10.50 -1.03 -3.38
C HIS A 54 11.96 -1.41 -3.62
N GLU A 55 12.68 -0.65 -4.46
CA GLU A 55 14.11 -0.85 -4.70
C GLU A 55 14.95 -0.53 -3.45
N GLU A 56 14.66 0.59 -2.76
CA GLU A 56 15.32 0.95 -1.49
C GLU A 56 15.12 -0.11 -0.40
N ALA A 57 14.02 -0.87 -0.46
CA ALA A 57 13.64 -1.90 0.50
C ALA A 57 14.04 -3.32 0.07
N ARG A 58 14.77 -3.48 -1.04
CA ARG A 58 15.23 -4.78 -1.55
C ARG A 58 15.99 -5.56 -0.47
N GLY A 59 15.71 -6.87 -0.39
CA GLY A 59 16.27 -7.75 0.64
C GLY A 59 15.64 -7.57 2.04
N THR A 60 14.60 -6.74 2.17
CA THR A 60 13.79 -6.64 3.38
C THR A 60 12.35 -7.08 3.12
N LYS A 61 11.66 -7.50 4.19
CA LYS A 61 10.24 -7.82 4.12
C LYS A 61 9.42 -6.56 3.82
N ILE A 62 8.55 -6.62 2.80
CA ILE A 62 7.56 -5.59 2.50
C ILE A 62 6.17 -6.08 2.90
N GLY A 63 5.46 -5.30 3.71
CA GLY A 63 4.06 -5.55 4.06
C GLY A 63 3.14 -4.55 3.37
N HIS A 64 2.12 -5.00 2.65
CA HIS A 64 1.24 -4.14 1.86
C HIS A 64 -0.25 -4.41 2.12
N VAL A 65 -1.02 -3.34 2.28
CA VAL A 65 -2.48 -3.35 2.28
C VAL A 65 -2.97 -2.57 1.06
N PRO A 66 -3.60 -3.22 0.07
CA PRO A 66 -4.07 -2.56 -1.14
C PRO A 66 -5.33 -1.74 -0.88
N ALA A 67 -5.59 -0.74 -1.75
CA ALA A 67 -6.84 0.02 -1.73
C ALA A 67 -8.01 -0.76 -2.37
N THR A 68 -7.73 -1.57 -3.40
CA THR A 68 -8.69 -2.47 -4.05
C THR A 68 -8.09 -3.89 -4.10
N LEU A 69 -7.95 -4.50 -5.28
CA LEU A 69 -7.06 -5.66 -5.43
C LEU A 69 -5.59 -5.20 -5.50
N PRO A 70 -4.61 -6.07 -5.18
CA PRO A 70 -3.20 -5.73 -5.34
C PRO A 70 -2.84 -5.59 -6.83
N ASP A 71 -2.32 -4.43 -7.23
CA ASP A 71 -2.04 -4.10 -8.64
C ASP A 71 -1.14 -5.13 -9.35
N MET A 72 -0.11 -5.61 -8.64
CA MET A 72 0.81 -6.65 -9.12
C MET A 72 0.13 -8.00 -9.45
N LEU A 73 -1.08 -8.23 -8.92
CA LEU A 73 -1.86 -9.44 -9.15
C LEU A 73 -3.04 -9.21 -10.12
N LYS A 74 -3.28 -7.98 -10.57
CA LYS A 74 -4.36 -7.65 -11.52
C LYS A 74 -4.05 -8.16 -12.92
N SER A 75 -5.10 -8.53 -13.64
CA SER A 75 -5.11 -8.81 -15.07
C SER A 75 -5.21 -7.50 -15.84
N GLU A 76 -4.83 -7.52 -17.11
CA GLU A 76 -4.94 -6.35 -17.96
C GLU A 76 -6.40 -5.88 -18.10
N ALA A 77 -7.36 -6.82 -18.17
CA ALA A 77 -8.78 -6.48 -18.24
C ALA A 77 -9.28 -5.73 -16.99
N VAL A 78 -8.84 -6.15 -15.79
CA VAL A 78 -9.19 -5.46 -14.54
C VAL A 78 -8.53 -4.09 -14.47
N LEU A 79 -7.27 -3.97 -14.89
CA LEU A 79 -6.59 -2.67 -14.96
C LEU A 79 -7.32 -1.73 -15.93
N ARG A 80 -7.68 -2.20 -17.14
CA ARG A 80 -8.46 -1.42 -18.10
C ARG A 80 -9.81 -0.99 -17.52
N PHE A 81 -10.50 -1.88 -16.81
CA PHE A 81 -11.76 -1.54 -16.15
C PHE A 81 -11.60 -0.43 -15.10
N GLU A 82 -10.57 -0.49 -14.24
CA GLU A 82 -10.35 0.52 -13.21
C GLU A 82 -9.85 1.86 -13.78
N TYR A 83 -8.95 1.81 -14.76
CA TYR A 83 -8.23 2.99 -15.27
C TYR A 83 -8.86 3.61 -16.52
N GLY A 84 -9.76 2.90 -17.22
CA GLY A 84 -10.48 3.46 -18.37
C GLY A 84 -11.33 4.70 -18.03
N ALA A 85 -11.66 4.91 -16.75
CA ALA A 85 -12.36 6.10 -16.26
C ALA A 85 -11.44 7.26 -15.83
N PHE A 86 -10.12 7.05 -15.71
CA PHE A 86 -9.17 8.05 -15.22
C PHE A 86 -8.53 8.84 -16.39
N LEU A 87 -8.81 10.15 -16.46
CA LEU A 87 -8.34 11.08 -17.48
C LEU A 87 -6.81 11.39 -17.44
N GLY A 88 -6.03 10.71 -16.59
CA GLY A 88 -4.64 11.06 -16.29
C GLY A 88 -3.55 10.25 -16.99
N LYS A 89 -3.79 8.96 -17.30
CA LYS A 89 -2.83 8.06 -17.98
C LYS A 89 -3.52 7.03 -18.86
N THR A 90 -2.84 6.56 -19.91
CA THR A 90 -3.33 5.53 -20.83
C THR A 90 -3.28 4.14 -20.17
N GLU A 91 -4.21 3.27 -20.56
CA GLU A 91 -4.28 1.87 -20.12
C GLU A 91 -2.93 1.12 -20.27
N ASP A 92 -2.17 1.44 -21.32
CA ASP A 92 -0.88 0.80 -21.62
C ASP A 92 0.17 1.05 -20.53
N GLN A 93 0.17 2.24 -19.92
CA GLN A 93 1.11 2.54 -18.83
C GLN A 93 0.80 1.70 -17.59
N ALA A 94 -0.49 1.57 -17.23
CA ALA A 94 -0.92 0.75 -16.11
C ALA A 94 -0.51 -0.72 -16.26
N ILE A 95 -0.60 -1.23 -17.48
CA ILE A 95 -0.17 -2.58 -17.82
C ILE A 95 1.36 -2.72 -17.72
N GLY A 96 2.11 -1.73 -18.19
CA GLY A 96 3.57 -1.68 -18.03
C GLY A 96 4.00 -1.73 -16.57
N ASP A 97 3.45 -0.85 -15.74
CA ASP A 97 3.80 -0.77 -14.32
C ASP A 97 3.46 -2.06 -13.56
N MET A 98 2.33 -2.69 -13.88
CA MET A 98 1.96 -4.00 -13.31
C MET A 98 2.98 -5.07 -13.68
N ARG A 99 3.47 -5.09 -14.94
CA ARG A 99 4.49 -6.06 -15.38
C ARG A 99 5.81 -5.84 -14.64
N ASP A 100 6.22 -4.59 -14.44
CA ASP A 100 7.45 -4.27 -13.70
C ASP A 100 7.34 -4.69 -12.22
N ARG A 101 6.19 -4.46 -11.58
CA ARG A 101 5.93 -4.93 -10.21
C ARG A 101 5.89 -6.45 -10.11
N LEU A 102 5.29 -7.13 -11.08
CA LEU A 102 5.28 -8.59 -11.11
C LEU A 102 6.69 -9.16 -11.35
N ALA A 103 7.52 -8.49 -12.17
CA ALA A 103 8.92 -8.85 -12.36
C ALA A 103 9.71 -8.69 -11.05
N TYR A 104 9.48 -7.61 -10.30
CA TYR A 104 10.04 -7.43 -8.96
C TYR A 104 9.68 -8.62 -8.05
N LEU A 105 8.40 -9.01 -7.95
CA LEU A 105 7.97 -10.13 -7.10
C LEU A 105 8.57 -11.50 -7.45
N ARG A 106 9.11 -11.65 -8.67
CA ARG A 106 9.78 -12.89 -9.12
C ARG A 106 11.28 -12.89 -8.85
N ASP A 107 11.83 -11.77 -8.40
CA ASP A 107 13.24 -11.65 -8.06
C ASP A 107 13.55 -12.45 -6.78
N PRO A 108 14.64 -13.23 -6.74
CA PRO A 108 14.96 -14.13 -5.63
C PRO A 108 15.08 -13.46 -4.25
N ASP A 109 15.39 -12.16 -4.20
CA ASP A 109 15.61 -11.44 -2.93
C ASP A 109 14.33 -10.76 -2.41
N THR A 110 13.15 -11.13 -2.92
CA THR A 110 11.87 -10.57 -2.48
C THR A 110 11.20 -11.38 -1.37
N ASP A 111 10.70 -10.65 -0.37
CA ASP A 111 9.85 -11.18 0.69
C ASP A 111 8.67 -10.21 0.87
N TYR A 112 7.50 -10.61 0.38
CA TYR A 112 6.35 -9.73 0.21
C TYR A 112 5.10 -10.32 0.87
N GLU A 113 4.49 -9.56 1.76
CA GLU A 113 3.25 -9.92 2.42
C GLU A 113 2.15 -8.94 2.01
N ILE A 114 1.02 -9.47 1.59
CA ILE A 114 -0.17 -8.68 1.29
C ILE A 114 -1.23 -9.07 2.30
N ALA A 115 -1.80 -8.10 3.00
CA ALA A 115 -2.99 -8.29 3.83
C ALA A 115 -4.14 -7.51 3.21
N MET A 116 -5.19 -8.20 2.76
CA MET A 116 -6.37 -7.54 2.21
C MET A 116 -7.67 -8.05 2.83
N PRO A 117 -8.74 -7.24 2.84
CA PRO A 117 -10.01 -7.68 3.40
C PRO A 117 -10.65 -8.80 2.58
N LEU A 118 -11.16 -9.82 3.25
CA LEU A 118 -11.85 -10.98 2.64
C LEU A 118 -13.05 -10.52 1.79
N ASP A 119 -13.85 -9.60 2.33
CA ASP A 119 -15.05 -9.06 1.68
C ASP A 119 -14.74 -8.34 0.36
N THR A 120 -13.51 -7.82 0.18
CA THR A 120 -13.08 -7.23 -1.09
C THR A 120 -13.03 -8.29 -2.20
N LEU A 121 -12.56 -9.51 -1.90
CA LEU A 121 -12.52 -10.61 -2.86
C LEU A 121 -13.90 -11.21 -3.11
N GLU A 122 -14.73 -11.32 -2.07
CA GLU A 122 -16.13 -11.76 -2.21
C GLU A 122 -16.93 -10.79 -3.08
N GLY A 123 -16.82 -9.48 -2.81
CA GLY A 123 -17.45 -8.43 -3.63
C GLY A 123 -16.91 -8.39 -5.06
N PHE A 124 -15.60 -8.66 -5.25
CA PHE A 124 -15.02 -8.83 -6.59
C PHE A 124 -15.64 -10.02 -7.31
N ALA A 125 -15.71 -11.18 -6.65
CA ALA A 125 -16.30 -12.39 -7.23
C ALA A 125 -17.77 -12.16 -7.58
N ALA A 126 -18.54 -11.47 -6.74
CA ALA A 126 -19.94 -11.14 -6.97
C ALA A 126 -20.17 -10.06 -8.06
N GLY A 127 -19.16 -9.26 -8.38
CA GLY A 127 -19.31 -8.12 -9.31
C GLY A 127 -20.10 -6.96 -8.70
N GLU A 128 -20.03 -6.81 -7.38
CA GLU A 128 -20.79 -5.83 -6.62
C GLU A 128 -19.95 -4.61 -6.24
N GLY A 129 -20.65 -3.53 -5.84
CA GLY A 129 -20.02 -2.30 -5.38
C GLY A 129 -19.09 -1.69 -6.44
N TYR A 130 -17.80 -1.61 -6.12
CA TYR A 130 -16.76 -1.06 -7.00
C TYR A 130 -16.60 -1.84 -8.31
N TRP A 131 -16.98 -3.13 -8.33
CA TRP A 131 -16.78 -4.03 -9.47
C TRP A 131 -18.00 -4.13 -10.40
N LYS A 132 -19.03 -3.32 -10.14
CA LYS A 132 -20.27 -3.33 -10.94
C LYS A 132 -19.97 -2.98 -12.40
N GLY A 133 -20.35 -3.88 -13.31
CA GLY A 133 -20.17 -3.71 -14.75
C GLY A 133 -18.95 -4.47 -15.32
N LEU A 134 -18.10 -5.06 -14.48
CA LEU A 134 -17.04 -5.96 -14.94
C LEU A 134 -17.64 -7.33 -15.30
N PRO A 135 -17.48 -7.83 -16.56
CA PRO A 135 -18.08 -9.09 -16.98
C PRO A 135 -17.65 -10.28 -16.11
N ALA A 136 -18.55 -11.24 -15.92
CA ALA A 136 -18.27 -12.47 -15.14
C ALA A 136 -17.04 -13.24 -15.66
N LEU A 137 -16.83 -13.25 -16.98
CA LEU A 137 -15.66 -13.84 -17.61
C LEU A 137 -14.34 -13.23 -17.09
N GLU A 138 -14.27 -11.91 -17.02
CA GLU A 138 -13.07 -11.18 -16.57
C GLU A 138 -12.84 -11.36 -15.07
N ARG A 139 -13.92 -11.41 -14.27
CA ARG A 139 -13.85 -11.74 -12.84
C ARG A 139 -13.28 -13.13 -12.61
N ARG A 140 -13.77 -14.16 -13.33
CA ARG A 140 -13.23 -15.52 -13.26
C ARG A 140 -11.74 -15.56 -13.64
N ALA A 141 -11.38 -14.91 -14.75
CA ALA A 141 -10.01 -14.85 -15.22
C ALA A 141 -9.07 -14.17 -14.20
N GLN A 142 -9.53 -13.10 -13.55
CA GLN A 142 -8.78 -12.42 -12.49
C GLN A 142 -8.58 -13.30 -11.25
N LEU A 143 -9.63 -13.97 -10.77
CA LEU A 143 -9.52 -14.84 -9.59
C LEU A 143 -8.56 -16.00 -9.84
N ASP A 144 -8.66 -16.65 -11.00
CA ASP A 144 -7.77 -17.74 -11.39
C ASP A 144 -6.32 -17.25 -11.58
N ARG A 145 -6.12 -16.02 -12.08
CA ARG A 145 -4.79 -15.36 -12.08
C ARG A 145 -4.26 -15.17 -10.67
N MET A 146 -5.04 -14.62 -9.75
CA MET A 146 -4.60 -14.41 -8.36
C MET A 146 -4.27 -15.73 -7.68
N ARG A 147 -5.09 -16.77 -7.87
CA ARG A 147 -4.85 -18.12 -7.37
C ARG A 147 -3.50 -18.66 -7.85
N ARG A 148 -3.26 -18.64 -9.16
CA ARG A 148 -1.99 -19.11 -9.74
C ARG A 148 -0.78 -18.35 -9.22
N LEU A 149 -0.85 -17.02 -9.16
CA LEU A 149 0.27 -16.19 -8.68
C LEU A 149 0.55 -16.42 -7.19
N ALA A 150 -0.51 -16.58 -6.39
CA ALA A 150 -0.36 -16.91 -4.97
C ALA A 150 0.23 -18.32 -4.74
N GLU A 151 -0.01 -19.28 -5.65
CA GLU A 151 0.64 -20.60 -5.62
C GLU A 151 2.08 -20.53 -6.13
N GLU A 152 2.32 -19.90 -7.28
CA GLU A 152 3.62 -19.79 -7.96
C GLU A 152 4.66 -19.07 -7.09
N LEU A 153 4.25 -17.97 -6.47
CA LEU A 153 5.15 -17.08 -5.73
C LEU A 153 5.24 -17.45 -4.24
N TYR A 154 4.57 -18.50 -3.76
CA TYR A 154 4.73 -18.93 -2.37
C TYR A 154 6.08 -19.67 -2.17
N PRO A 155 6.87 -19.39 -1.12
CA PRO A 155 6.55 -18.52 0.03
C PRO A 155 7.02 -17.06 -0.08
N SER A 156 7.67 -16.64 -1.17
CA SER A 156 8.19 -15.26 -1.30
C SER A 156 7.08 -14.21 -1.31
N LEU A 157 5.91 -14.52 -1.88
CA LEU A 157 4.67 -13.77 -1.76
C LEU A 157 3.69 -14.52 -0.85
N ARG A 158 3.14 -13.82 0.15
CA ARG A 158 2.10 -14.34 1.05
C ARG A 158 0.88 -13.43 1.03
N LEU A 159 -0.23 -13.92 0.48
CA LEU A 159 -1.51 -13.21 0.47
C LEU A 159 -2.38 -13.67 1.64
N TYR A 160 -2.63 -12.78 2.59
CA TYR A 160 -3.48 -12.97 3.76
C TYR A 160 -4.82 -12.27 3.57
N LEU A 161 -5.91 -12.94 3.98
CA LEU A 161 -7.25 -12.38 3.98
C LEU A 161 -7.77 -12.22 5.41
N PHE A 162 -8.12 -11.00 5.79
CA PHE A 162 -8.64 -10.69 7.12
C PHE A 162 -10.11 -10.26 7.08
N ASP A 163 -10.84 -10.52 8.17
CA ASP A 163 -12.23 -10.06 8.33
C ASP A 163 -12.25 -8.60 8.79
N ARG A 164 -12.81 -7.71 7.94
CA ARG A 164 -12.92 -6.28 8.23
C ARG A 164 -13.79 -5.96 9.46
N LYS A 165 -14.65 -6.89 9.88
CA LYS A 165 -15.44 -6.76 11.12
C LYS A 165 -14.60 -6.96 12.38
N LYS A 166 -13.47 -7.69 12.29
CA LYS A 166 -12.53 -7.90 13.41
C LYS A 166 -11.49 -6.78 13.46
N VAL A 167 -10.93 -6.42 12.30
CA VAL A 167 -9.87 -5.42 12.19
C VAL A 167 -9.99 -4.60 10.91
N PHE A 168 -9.72 -3.30 11.00
CA PHE A 168 -9.74 -2.39 9.85
C PHE A 168 -8.33 -1.87 9.56
N SER A 169 -8.02 -1.62 8.28
CA SER A 169 -6.81 -0.92 7.86
C SER A 169 -7.10 0.05 6.73
N ALA A 170 -6.47 1.22 6.78
CA ALA A 170 -6.26 2.03 5.59
C ALA A 170 -5.25 1.34 4.65
N PRO A 171 -5.21 1.68 3.35
CA PRO A 171 -4.19 1.18 2.45
C PRO A 171 -2.82 1.73 2.84
N LEU A 172 -1.84 0.84 2.98
CA LEU A 172 -0.52 1.19 3.48
C LEU A 172 0.54 0.24 2.93
N THR A 173 1.80 0.67 2.98
CA THR A 173 2.95 -0.21 2.71
C THR A 173 4.04 0.03 3.74
N VAL A 174 4.56 -1.03 4.34
CA VAL A 174 5.70 -1.03 5.25
C VAL A 174 6.90 -1.59 4.50
N PHE A 175 7.94 -0.77 4.35
CA PHE A 175 9.17 -1.08 3.62
C PHE A 175 10.28 -1.45 4.61
N GLY A 176 10.23 -2.68 5.12
CA GLY A 176 11.12 -3.15 6.18
C GLY A 176 11.06 -2.27 7.42
N SER A 177 12.23 -1.84 7.92
CA SER A 177 12.34 -0.91 9.06
C SER A 177 12.66 0.54 8.65
N GLN A 178 12.70 0.81 7.35
CA GLN A 178 13.22 2.07 6.80
C GLN A 178 12.13 3.13 6.68
N GLN A 179 10.97 2.75 6.13
CA GLN A 179 9.86 3.66 5.92
C GLN A 179 8.53 2.92 5.84
N ALA A 180 7.44 3.66 6.01
CA ALA A 180 6.10 3.18 5.75
C ALA A 180 5.27 4.29 5.11
N THR A 181 4.25 3.92 4.34
CA THR A 181 3.38 4.86 3.63
C THR A 181 1.93 4.53 3.87
N ILE A 182 1.07 5.55 3.93
CA ILE A 182 -0.39 5.41 3.94
C ILE A 182 -0.95 6.18 2.75
N TYR A 183 -1.79 5.53 1.95
CA TYR A 183 -2.44 6.17 0.81
C TYR A 183 -3.71 6.90 1.24
N VAL A 184 -3.82 8.18 0.88
CA VAL A 184 -4.96 9.05 1.23
C VAL A 184 -5.75 9.47 -0.03
N GLY A 185 -5.57 8.77 -1.15
CA GLY A 185 -6.31 9.02 -2.39
C GLY A 185 -5.60 9.95 -3.39
N ARG A 186 -5.02 11.06 -2.92
CA ARG A 186 -4.27 11.99 -3.78
C ARG A 186 -2.78 12.11 -3.41
N PHE A 187 -2.38 11.60 -2.26
CA PHE A 187 -1.00 11.62 -1.81
C PHE A 187 -0.74 10.46 -0.86
N TYR A 188 0.54 10.16 -0.67
CA TYR A 188 1.03 9.29 0.39
C TYR A 188 1.45 10.13 1.59
N LEU A 189 1.04 9.68 2.78
CA LEU A 189 1.71 10.06 4.00
C LEU A 189 2.92 9.14 4.17
N VAL A 190 4.11 9.71 4.12
CA VAL A 190 5.37 8.96 4.22
C VAL A 190 5.97 9.14 5.61
N PHE A 191 6.23 8.02 6.27
CA PHE A 191 6.78 7.93 7.62
C PHE A 191 8.17 7.32 7.57
N ARG A 192 9.15 7.99 8.18
CA ARG A 192 10.55 7.53 8.29
C ARG A 192 11.08 7.50 9.72
N GLU A 193 10.32 8.04 10.67
CA GLU A 193 10.69 7.97 12.08
C GLU A 193 10.49 6.53 12.59
N ARG A 194 11.49 6.00 13.29
CA ARG A 194 11.56 4.59 13.67
C ARG A 194 10.35 4.14 14.48
N ARG A 195 9.88 4.93 15.43
CA ARG A 195 8.71 4.58 16.24
C ARG A 195 7.44 4.54 15.38
N GLN A 196 7.21 5.49 14.48
CA GLN A 196 6.07 5.47 13.55
C GLN A 196 6.10 4.24 12.63
N VAL A 197 7.27 3.93 12.04
CA VAL A 197 7.42 2.73 11.19
C VAL A 197 7.11 1.47 11.99
N LEU A 198 7.63 1.35 13.23
CA LEU A 198 7.35 0.21 14.10
C LEU A 198 5.88 0.09 14.49
N GLU A 199 5.18 1.21 14.74
CA GLU A 199 3.73 1.21 15.02
C GLU A 199 2.95 0.70 13.80
N LEU A 200 3.31 1.13 12.59
CA LEU A 200 2.69 0.64 11.35
C LEU A 200 3.05 -0.83 11.03
N SER A 201 4.27 -1.26 11.30
CA SER A 201 4.65 -2.68 11.19
C SER A 201 3.82 -3.56 12.13
N ARG A 202 3.65 -3.14 13.40
CA ARG A 202 2.82 -3.89 14.37
C ARG A 202 1.36 -3.94 13.95
N HIS A 203 0.84 -2.84 13.40
CA HIS A 203 -0.51 -2.81 12.84
C HIS A 203 -0.65 -3.83 11.70
N PHE A 204 0.30 -3.84 10.76
CA PHE A 204 0.32 -4.82 9.66
C PHE A 204 0.41 -6.27 10.15
N ASP A 205 1.32 -6.56 11.09
CA ASP A 205 1.43 -7.90 11.71
C ASP A 205 0.13 -8.30 12.45
N GLY A 206 -0.61 -7.31 12.97
CA GLY A 206 -1.95 -7.49 13.53
C GLY A 206 -2.96 -7.99 12.49
N LEU A 207 -2.94 -7.44 11.27
CA LEU A 207 -3.80 -7.90 10.17
C LEU A 207 -3.50 -9.35 9.79
N ILE A 208 -2.23 -9.74 9.77
CA ILE A 208 -1.82 -11.13 9.52
C ILE A 208 -2.34 -12.05 10.61
N ARG A 209 -2.26 -11.62 11.88
CA ARG A 209 -2.75 -12.41 13.01
C ARG A 209 -4.27 -12.63 12.97
N GLU A 210 -5.01 -11.64 12.48
CA GLU A 210 -6.47 -11.71 12.33
C GLU A 210 -6.91 -12.36 11.01
N ALA A 211 -5.98 -12.82 10.18
CA ALA A 211 -6.31 -13.56 8.98
C ALA A 211 -7.01 -14.88 9.32
N ASP A 212 -8.11 -15.20 8.63
CA ASP A 212 -8.93 -16.37 8.95
C ASP A 212 -8.22 -17.71 8.66
N PHE A 213 -7.20 -17.68 7.81
CA PHE A 213 -6.37 -18.82 7.48
C PHE A 213 -4.96 -18.42 7.03
N GLU A 214 -4.04 -19.37 7.10
CA GLU A 214 -2.66 -19.19 6.64
C GLU A 214 -2.59 -18.93 5.12
N ALA A 215 -1.64 -18.10 4.67
CA ALA A 215 -1.50 -17.67 3.28
C ALA A 215 -1.43 -18.82 2.25
N ARG A 216 -0.87 -19.99 2.62
CA ARG A 216 -0.84 -21.18 1.75
C ARG A 216 -2.24 -21.71 1.36
N ASN A 217 -3.27 -21.35 2.13
CA ASN A 217 -4.65 -21.77 1.89
C ASN A 217 -5.46 -20.74 1.08
N THR A 218 -4.91 -19.54 0.84
CA THR A 218 -5.56 -18.50 0.06
C THR A 218 -5.95 -18.93 -1.36
N PRO A 219 -5.12 -19.70 -2.10
CA PRO A 219 -5.53 -20.21 -3.41
C PRO A 219 -6.81 -21.06 -3.35
N ARG A 220 -6.94 -21.92 -2.33
CA ARG A 220 -8.14 -22.76 -2.11
C ARG A 220 -9.36 -21.92 -1.77
N PHE A 221 -9.21 -20.86 -0.98
CA PHE A 221 -10.31 -19.94 -0.72
C PHE A 221 -10.80 -19.28 -2.01
N ILE A 222 -9.88 -18.78 -2.83
CA ILE A 222 -10.20 -18.14 -4.12
C ILE A 222 -10.93 -19.11 -5.05
N GLU A 223 -10.51 -20.38 -5.12
CA GLU A 223 -11.16 -21.42 -5.90
C GLU A 223 -12.63 -21.66 -5.48
N GLY A 224 -12.95 -21.46 -4.21
CA GLY A 224 -14.30 -21.63 -3.67
C GLY A 224 -15.26 -20.47 -3.95
N LEU A 225 -14.80 -19.35 -4.50
CA LEU A 225 -15.63 -18.18 -4.74
C LEU A 225 -16.56 -18.39 -5.94
N ALA A 226 -17.86 -18.16 -5.73
CA ALA A 226 -18.84 -18.18 -6.81
C ALA A 226 -18.82 -16.86 -7.60
N VAL A 227 -18.76 -16.95 -8.93
CA VAL A 227 -18.87 -15.80 -9.83
C VAL A 227 -20.21 -15.86 -10.56
N PRO A 228 -21.25 -15.13 -10.11
CA PRO A 228 -22.51 -15.05 -10.81
C PRO A 228 -22.34 -14.33 -12.16
N GLU A 229 -23.19 -14.69 -13.12
CA GLU A 229 -23.26 -14.02 -14.44
C GLU A 229 -23.60 -12.54 -14.31
#